data_AF-A0A3D9LQF1-F1
#
_entry.id   AF-A0A3D9LQF1-F1
#
_cell.length_a   1.000
_cell.length_b   1.000
_cell.length_c   1.000
_cell.angle_alpha   90.00
_cell.angle_beta   90.00
_cell.angle_gamma   90.00
#
_symmetry.space_group_name_H-M   'P 1'
#
loop_
_entity.id
_entity.type
_entity.pdbx_description
1 polymer ?
#
loop_
_entity_poly.entity_id
_entity_poly.type
_entity_poly.pdbx_seq_one_letter_code
_entity_poly.pdbx_strand_id
1 'polypeptide(L)'
;MEVLKRIFNFYLNSSIHVALAACSLAWVTLIELDLGFDKYLLSFVFFATITGYNFVKYFGVVKFHHRSLASWLKAIQVFSFIAFLAMCYYVLKLETETLMVIIILGVITFFYAIPIMVPKRYLFDDHKNLRQVSGLKVYLIALIWMFTTVILPIVNHDVSIYSDVIITSVQRFSYVLVLMLPFEIRDLNYDNLKLATIPQKIGVKKTKIIGVVLLGAFLILEFFKDQLLEKSIIAIVVITVITLLLLLFSNKNQSNYFSAFWVEGLPIIWLLILLLLR
;
A
#
# COMPACT_ATOMS: atom_id res chain seq x y z
N MET A 1 16.58 -2.41 26.27
CA MET A 1 16.32 -1.51 25.12
C MET A 1 16.65 -2.17 23.77
N GLU A 2 17.74 -2.93 23.64
CA GLU A 2 18.11 -3.57 22.37
C GLU A 2 17.11 -4.63 21.88
N VAL A 3 16.55 -5.44 22.79
CA VAL A 3 15.56 -6.47 22.45
C VAL A 3 14.30 -5.84 21.84
N LEU A 4 13.75 -4.79 22.47
CA LEU A 4 12.58 -4.07 21.98
C LEU A 4 12.84 -3.45 20.60
N LYS A 5 14.01 -2.83 20.42
CA LYS A 5 14.42 -2.27 19.12
C LYS A 5 14.56 -3.35 18.05
N ARG A 6 15.04 -4.54 18.41
CA ARG A 6 15.18 -5.67 17.49
C ARG A 6 13.82 -6.25 17.07
N ILE A 7 12.88 -6.38 18.02
CA ILE A 7 11.50 -6.80 17.74
C ILE A 7 10.81 -5.77 16.85
N PHE A 8 10.94 -4.48 17.15
CA PHE A 8 10.35 -3.40 16.36
C PHE A 8 10.93 -3.34 14.94
N ASN A 9 12.25 -3.50 14.81
CA ASN A 9 12.88 -3.58 13.50
C ASN A 9 12.45 -4.85 12.74
N PHE A 10 12.21 -5.97 13.41
CA PHE A 10 11.65 -7.17 12.76
C PHE A 10 10.23 -6.90 12.26
N TYR A 11 9.38 -6.27 13.08
CA TYR A 11 8.00 -5.89 12.73
C TYR A 11 7.93 -5.04 11.46
N LEU A 12 8.77 -4.00 11.37
CA LEU A 12 8.86 -3.16 10.17
C LEU A 12 9.50 -3.91 9.00
N ASN A 13 10.55 -4.69 9.25
CA ASN A 13 11.29 -5.33 8.15
C ASN A 13 10.55 -6.50 7.50
N SER A 14 9.73 -7.21 8.27
CA SER A 14 8.88 -8.32 7.82
C SER A 14 7.55 -7.87 7.20
N SER A 15 7.35 -6.56 7.01
CA SER A 15 6.17 -5.94 6.39
C SER A 15 4.86 -6.17 7.16
N ILE A 16 4.92 -6.51 8.45
CA ILE A 16 3.73 -6.69 9.30
C ILE A 16 2.98 -5.37 9.46
N HIS A 17 3.70 -4.26 9.64
CA HIS A 17 3.09 -2.93 9.77
C HIS A 17 2.26 -2.56 8.54
N VAL A 18 2.83 -2.77 7.36
CA VAL A 18 2.17 -2.50 6.07
C VAL A 18 0.95 -3.39 5.87
N ALA A 19 1.06 -4.66 6.27
CA ALA A 19 -0.05 -5.61 6.19
C ALA A 19 -1.22 -5.23 7.10
N LEU A 20 -0.93 -4.71 8.31
CA LEU A 20 -1.96 -4.13 9.17
C LEU A 20 -2.59 -2.92 8.52
N ALA A 21 -1.80 -2.03 7.91
CA ALA A 21 -2.31 -0.85 7.23
C ALA A 21 -3.25 -1.21 6.04
N ALA A 22 -2.85 -2.17 5.20
CA ALA A 22 -3.68 -2.65 4.09
C ALA A 22 -4.98 -3.31 4.59
N CYS A 23 -4.89 -4.16 5.61
CA CYS A 23 -6.04 -4.77 6.28
C CYS A 23 -6.97 -3.71 6.88
N SER A 24 -6.41 -2.67 7.51
CA SER A 24 -7.20 -1.56 8.03
C SER A 24 -7.97 -0.84 6.95
N LEU A 25 -7.37 -0.53 5.79
CA LEU A 25 -8.12 0.10 4.69
C LEU A 25 -9.20 -0.81 4.10
N ALA A 26 -8.95 -2.11 4.00
CA ALA A 26 -9.97 -3.06 3.57
C ALA A 26 -11.16 -3.08 4.55
N TRP A 27 -10.89 -3.04 5.86
CA TRP A 27 -11.93 -2.97 6.87
C TRP A 27 -12.64 -1.61 6.89
N VAL A 28 -11.93 -0.50 6.64
CA VAL A 28 -12.57 0.82 6.43
C VAL A 28 -13.60 0.73 5.30
N THR A 29 -13.25 0.11 4.17
CA THR A 29 -14.20 -0.08 3.06
C THR A 29 -15.41 -0.91 3.48
N LEU A 30 -15.21 -1.99 4.25
CA LEU A 30 -16.34 -2.78 4.76
C LEU A 30 -17.27 -1.93 5.63
N ILE A 31 -16.73 -1.05 6.48
CA ILE A 31 -17.54 -0.15 7.32
C ILE A 31 -18.25 0.92 6.49
N GLU A 32 -17.55 1.55 5.54
CA GLU A 32 -18.09 2.66 4.73
C GLU A 32 -19.21 2.21 3.78
N LEU A 33 -19.15 0.96 3.30
CA LEU A 33 -20.16 0.37 2.41
C LEU A 33 -21.17 -0.52 3.15
N ASP A 34 -21.20 -0.44 4.49
CA ASP A 34 -22.07 -1.25 5.38
C ASP A 34 -22.02 -2.76 5.11
N LEU A 35 -20.84 -3.26 4.77
CA LEU A 35 -20.57 -4.68 4.56
C LEU A 35 -20.23 -5.37 5.88
N GLY A 36 -20.68 -6.61 6.01
CA GLY A 36 -20.40 -7.45 7.17
C GLY A 36 -18.90 -7.67 7.39
N PHE A 37 -18.49 -7.83 8.64
CA PHE A 37 -17.10 -8.14 8.97
C PHE A 37 -16.68 -9.50 8.38
N ASP A 38 -15.76 -9.48 7.43
CA ASP A 38 -15.22 -10.68 6.80
C ASP A 38 -13.80 -10.99 7.30
N LYS A 39 -13.71 -11.94 8.23
CA LYS A 39 -12.44 -12.41 8.79
C LYS A 39 -11.55 -13.10 7.74
N TYR A 40 -12.11 -13.76 6.74
CA TYR A 40 -11.36 -14.52 5.75
C TYR A 40 -10.71 -13.58 4.74
N LEU A 41 -11.46 -12.60 4.24
CA LEU A 41 -10.95 -11.52 3.39
C LEU A 41 -9.84 -10.74 4.09
N LEU A 42 -10.07 -10.27 5.31
CA LEU A 42 -9.08 -9.46 6.04
C LEU A 42 -7.80 -10.25 6.34
N SER A 43 -7.94 -11.54 6.70
CA SER A 43 -6.79 -12.43 6.89
C SER A 43 -6.04 -12.66 5.57
N PHE A 44 -6.75 -12.87 4.47
CA PHE A 44 -6.13 -12.98 3.14
C PHE A 44 -5.33 -11.71 2.80
N VAL A 45 -5.94 -10.51 2.91
CA VAL A 45 -5.29 -9.24 2.63
C VAL A 45 -4.03 -9.06 3.48
N PHE A 46 -4.08 -9.42 4.77
CA PHE A 46 -2.94 -9.35 5.66
C PHE A 46 -1.78 -10.26 5.18
N PHE A 47 -2.03 -11.55 5.00
CA PHE A 47 -0.99 -12.49 4.59
C PHE A 47 -0.47 -12.23 3.17
N ALA A 48 -1.36 -11.86 2.25
CA ALA A 48 -0.99 -11.47 0.88
C ALA A 48 -0.09 -10.24 0.85
N THR A 49 -0.37 -9.25 1.69
CA THR A 49 0.47 -8.04 1.80
C THR A 49 1.86 -8.39 2.31
N ILE A 50 1.98 -9.24 3.34
CA ILE A 50 3.29 -9.72 3.84
C ILE A 50 4.06 -10.42 2.73
N THR A 51 3.43 -11.38 2.04
CA THR A 51 4.05 -12.14 0.95
C THR A 51 4.50 -11.21 -0.18
N GLY A 52 3.63 -10.33 -0.68
CA GLY A 52 3.93 -9.45 -1.81
C GLY A 52 5.03 -8.44 -1.49
N TYR A 53 4.96 -7.77 -0.34
CA TYR A 53 5.97 -6.79 0.06
C TYR A 53 7.32 -7.44 0.34
N ASN A 54 7.36 -8.54 1.08
CA ASN A 54 8.62 -9.23 1.36
C ASN A 54 9.22 -9.82 0.07
N PHE A 55 8.40 -10.33 -0.85
CA PHE A 55 8.86 -10.75 -2.17
C PHE A 55 9.55 -9.58 -2.90
N VAL A 56 8.87 -8.45 -3.08
CA VAL A 56 9.43 -7.26 -3.76
C VAL A 56 10.69 -6.72 -3.06
N LYS A 57 10.72 -6.74 -1.73
CA LYS A 57 11.82 -6.20 -0.92
C LYS A 57 13.08 -7.07 -0.98
N TYR A 58 12.93 -8.40 -1.01
CA TYR A 58 14.07 -9.33 -0.87
C TYR A 58 14.41 -10.11 -2.15
N PHE A 59 13.60 -10.05 -3.21
CA PHE A 59 13.81 -10.80 -4.46
C PHE A 59 15.22 -10.62 -5.07
N GLY A 60 15.77 -9.41 -5.06
CA GLY A 60 17.11 -9.13 -5.60
C GLY A 60 18.28 -9.40 -4.65
N VAL A 61 18.03 -9.44 -3.33
CA VAL A 61 19.07 -9.59 -2.30
C VAL A 61 19.55 -11.04 -2.21
N VAL A 62 18.69 -12.01 -2.55
CA VAL A 62 19.00 -13.44 -2.50
C VAL A 62 19.85 -13.91 -3.70
N LYS A 63 19.92 -13.14 -4.79
CA LYS A 63 20.67 -13.52 -6.00
C LYS A 63 22.19 -13.44 -5.87
N PHE A 64 22.72 -12.65 -4.93
CA PHE A 64 24.17 -12.51 -4.79
C PHE A 64 24.72 -13.47 -3.73
N HIS A 65 25.58 -14.37 -4.18
CA HIS A 65 26.34 -15.36 -3.40
C HIS A 65 27.22 -14.71 -2.32
N HIS A 66 26.62 -14.28 -1.20
CA HIS A 66 27.37 -14.03 0.01
C HIS A 66 27.11 -15.15 1.01
N ARG A 67 28.16 -15.98 1.16
CA ARG A 67 28.28 -17.07 2.10
C ARG A 67 27.78 -16.61 3.48
N SER A 68 26.72 -17.26 3.95
CA SER A 68 25.89 -16.92 5.12
C SER A 68 24.90 -15.77 4.90
N LEU A 69 23.68 -16.12 4.48
CA LEU A 69 22.53 -15.24 4.66
C LEU A 69 22.42 -14.89 6.15
N ALA A 70 22.45 -13.61 6.49
CA ALA A 70 22.37 -13.16 7.88
C ALA A 70 21.16 -13.79 8.57
N SER A 71 21.30 -14.27 9.81
CA SER A 71 20.27 -15.05 10.49
C SER A 71 18.90 -14.35 10.57
N TRP A 72 18.88 -13.01 10.55
CA TRP A 72 17.65 -12.22 10.50
C TRP A 72 16.91 -12.32 9.15
N LEU A 73 17.63 -12.38 8.02
CA LEU A 73 17.03 -12.59 6.69
C LEU A 73 16.45 -14.00 6.57
N LYS A 74 17.11 -15.02 7.14
CA LYS A 74 16.54 -16.38 7.23
C LYS A 74 15.22 -16.39 8.01
N ALA A 75 15.16 -15.69 9.14
CA ALA A 75 13.93 -15.57 9.92
C ALA A 75 12.80 -14.91 9.12
N ILE A 76 13.10 -13.84 8.37
CA ILE A 76 12.10 -13.18 7.49
C ILE A 76 11.66 -14.10 6.36
N GLN A 77 12.56 -14.91 5.78
CA GLN A 77 12.19 -15.87 4.74
C GLN A 77 11.24 -16.95 5.26
N VAL A 78 11.56 -17.56 6.42
CA VAL A 78 10.68 -18.56 7.05
C VAL A 78 9.33 -17.94 7.38
N PHE A 79 9.32 -16.73 7.97
CA PHE A 79 8.08 -16.00 8.25
C PHE A 79 7.28 -15.72 6.99
N SER A 80 7.93 -15.28 5.90
CA SER A 80 7.28 -15.00 4.62
C SER A 80 6.72 -16.26 3.96
N PHE A 81 7.39 -17.40 4.14
CA PHE A 81 6.90 -18.69 3.65
C PHE A 81 5.67 -19.16 4.43
N ILE A 82 5.67 -19.04 5.76
CA ILE A 82 4.49 -19.32 6.60
C ILE A 82 3.33 -18.39 6.20
N ALA A 83 3.60 -17.10 6.00
CA ALA A 83 2.60 -16.14 5.53
C ALA A 83 2.05 -16.52 4.15
N PHE A 84 2.90 -17.01 3.23
CA PHE A 84 2.45 -17.49 1.92
C PHE A 84 1.53 -18.71 2.03
N LEU A 85 1.85 -19.69 2.89
CA LEU A 85 0.97 -20.84 3.11
C LEU A 85 -0.36 -20.42 3.73
N ALA A 86 -0.34 -19.49 4.69
CA ALA A 86 -1.56 -18.92 5.26
C ALA A 86 -2.37 -18.18 4.20
N MET A 87 -1.73 -17.38 3.35
CA MET A 87 -2.38 -16.71 2.22
C MET A 87 -3.08 -17.73 1.31
N CYS A 88 -2.39 -18.80 0.90
CA CYS A 88 -2.99 -19.88 0.10
C CYS A 88 -4.21 -20.51 0.78
N TYR A 89 -4.15 -20.74 2.09
CA TYR A 89 -5.29 -21.25 2.84
C TYR A 89 -6.50 -20.31 2.80
N TYR A 90 -6.29 -19.00 3.02
CA TYR A 90 -7.39 -18.04 3.02
C TYR A 90 -7.96 -17.76 1.63
N VAL A 91 -7.16 -17.84 0.56
CA VAL A 91 -7.67 -17.73 -0.83
C VAL A 91 -8.75 -18.78 -1.10
N LEU A 92 -8.59 -20.00 -0.59
CA LEU A 92 -9.57 -21.08 -0.75
C LEU A 92 -10.88 -20.85 0.02
N LYS A 93 -10.96 -19.79 0.84
CA LYS A 93 -12.15 -19.40 1.60
C LYS A 93 -12.88 -18.19 1.00
N LEU A 94 -12.35 -17.61 -0.07
CA LEU A 94 -12.94 -16.46 -0.76
C LEU A 94 -13.86 -16.90 -1.89
N GLU A 95 -14.73 -15.98 -2.32
CA GLU A 95 -15.65 -16.21 -3.44
C GLU A 95 -14.92 -16.45 -4.76
N THR A 96 -15.51 -17.28 -5.63
CA THR A 96 -14.84 -17.72 -6.88
C THR A 96 -14.48 -16.55 -7.79
N GLU A 97 -15.35 -15.54 -7.87
CA GLU A 97 -15.11 -14.34 -8.67
C GLU A 97 -13.92 -13.52 -8.15
N THR A 98 -13.73 -13.50 -6.83
CA THR A 98 -12.60 -12.84 -6.16
C THR A 98 -11.26 -13.45 -6.58
N LEU A 99 -11.20 -14.74 -6.91
CA LEU A 99 -9.96 -15.38 -7.37
C LEU A 99 -9.44 -14.77 -8.68
N MET A 100 -10.33 -14.37 -9.60
CA MET A 100 -9.90 -13.73 -10.85
C MET A 100 -9.19 -12.40 -10.58
N VAL A 101 -9.73 -11.59 -9.68
CA VAL A 101 -9.12 -10.33 -9.24
C VAL A 101 -7.76 -10.59 -8.58
N ILE A 102 -7.67 -11.60 -7.70
CA ILE A 102 -6.42 -11.99 -7.03
C ILE A 102 -5.36 -12.42 -8.03
N ILE A 103 -5.71 -13.22 -9.04
CA ILE A 103 -4.78 -13.66 -10.08
C ILE A 103 -4.22 -12.46 -10.85
N ILE A 104 -5.09 -11.53 -11.27
CA ILE A 104 -4.67 -10.31 -11.97
C ILE A 104 -3.70 -9.49 -11.10
N LEU A 105 -4.04 -9.26 -9.83
CA LEU A 105 -3.17 -8.51 -8.90
C LEU A 105 -1.84 -9.23 -8.63
N GLY A 106 -1.87 -10.55 -8.51
CA GLY A 106 -0.68 -11.38 -8.34
C GLY A 106 0.27 -11.28 -9.54
N VAL A 107 -0.28 -11.34 -10.75
CA VAL A 107 0.48 -11.17 -12.00
C VAL A 107 1.10 -9.79 -12.09
N ILE A 108 0.33 -8.74 -11.81
CA ILE A 108 0.84 -7.35 -11.80
C ILE A 108 1.97 -7.20 -10.77
N THR A 109 1.79 -7.74 -9.56
CA THR A 109 2.79 -7.67 -8.47
C THR A 109 4.06 -8.43 -8.84
N PHE A 110 3.93 -9.59 -9.50
CA PHE A 110 5.06 -10.37 -9.98
C PHE A 110 5.88 -9.61 -11.03
N PHE A 111 5.24 -9.04 -12.05
CA PHE A 111 5.90 -8.22 -13.07
C PHE A 111 6.36 -6.86 -12.56
N TYR A 112 5.85 -6.40 -11.42
CA TYR A 112 6.39 -5.24 -10.75
C TYR A 112 7.78 -5.50 -10.16
N ALA A 113 7.97 -6.65 -9.52
CA ALA A 113 9.24 -7.05 -8.91
C ALA A 113 10.26 -7.61 -9.92
N ILE A 114 9.81 -8.29 -10.96
CA ILE A 114 10.65 -8.97 -11.95
C ILE A 114 10.80 -8.12 -13.23
N PRO A 115 11.99 -8.03 -13.84
CA PRO A 115 12.13 -7.35 -15.12
C PRO A 115 11.23 -8.02 -16.15
N ILE A 116 10.36 -7.24 -16.79
CA ILE A 116 9.59 -7.75 -17.92
C ILE A 116 10.62 -7.99 -19.04
N MET A 117 10.78 -9.25 -19.45
CA MET A 117 11.51 -9.62 -20.66
C MET A 117 10.67 -9.21 -21.88
N VAL A 118 10.48 -7.90 -22.10
CA VAL A 118 9.88 -7.39 -23.33
C VAL A 118 10.94 -7.47 -24.44
N PRO A 119 10.60 -7.98 -25.63
CA PRO A 119 11.54 -8.04 -26.76
C PRO A 119 12.11 -6.65 -27.09
N LYS A 120 13.43 -6.60 -27.33
CA LYS A 120 14.26 -5.40 -27.58
C LYS A 120 13.73 -4.39 -28.62
N ARG A 121 12.73 -4.76 -29.42
CA ARG A 121 12.20 -3.93 -30.52
C ARG A 121 11.28 -2.80 -30.04
N TYR A 122 10.77 -2.85 -28.80
CA TYR A 122 9.81 -1.87 -28.28
C TYR A 122 10.28 -1.06 -27.07
N LEU A 123 11.44 -1.38 -26.49
CA LEU A 123 11.99 -0.67 -25.32
C LEU A 123 13.43 -0.20 -25.59
N PHE A 124 13.64 1.11 -25.51
CA PHE A 124 14.91 1.81 -25.74
C PHE A 124 15.97 1.60 -24.65
N ASP A 125 15.83 0.64 -23.74
CA ASP A 125 16.80 0.43 -22.66
C ASP A 125 16.73 -0.99 -22.09
N ASP A 126 17.89 -1.63 -22.00
CA ASP A 126 18.07 -2.99 -21.50
C ASP A 126 17.71 -3.08 -20.00
N HIS A 127 16.71 -3.92 -19.66
CA HIS A 127 16.38 -4.39 -18.30
C HIS A 127 15.64 -3.42 -17.33
N LYS A 128 14.46 -2.90 -17.69
CA LYS A 128 13.61 -2.15 -16.74
C LYS A 128 12.47 -2.99 -16.16
N ASN A 129 12.50 -3.31 -14.87
CA ASN A 129 11.31 -3.76 -14.13
C ASN A 129 10.30 -2.59 -14.06
N LEU A 130 8.99 -2.84 -13.91
CA LEU A 130 8.01 -1.74 -13.74
C LEU A 130 8.36 -0.85 -12.54
N ARG A 131 9.03 -1.42 -11.51
CA ARG A 131 9.61 -0.70 -10.38
C ARG A 131 10.62 0.39 -10.76
N GLN A 132 11.30 0.24 -11.89
CA GLN A 132 12.35 1.15 -12.36
C GLN A 132 11.85 2.12 -13.46
N VAL A 133 10.59 1.99 -13.88
CA VAL A 133 9.98 2.91 -14.85
C VAL A 133 9.65 4.23 -14.17
N SER A 134 10.13 5.32 -14.78
CA SER A 134 10.06 6.64 -14.18
C SER A 134 8.63 7.10 -13.88
N GLY A 135 8.39 7.50 -12.63
CA GLY A 135 7.11 8.03 -12.15
C GLY A 135 5.94 7.03 -12.09
N LEU A 136 5.96 5.95 -12.88
CA LEU A 136 4.87 4.96 -12.93
C LEU A 136 4.74 4.13 -11.64
N LYS A 137 5.85 3.93 -10.93
CA LYS A 137 5.94 3.12 -9.69
C LYS A 137 4.84 3.47 -8.68
N VAL A 138 4.69 4.76 -8.35
CA VAL A 138 3.76 5.19 -7.29
C VAL A 138 2.29 5.00 -7.69
N TYR A 139 1.97 5.23 -8.97
CA TYR A 139 0.62 5.02 -9.50
C TYR A 139 0.25 3.55 -9.51
N LEU A 140 1.19 2.66 -9.87
CA LEU A 140 0.94 1.23 -9.85
C LEU A 140 0.72 0.71 -8.43
N ILE A 141 1.50 1.18 -7.46
CA ILE A 141 1.30 0.83 -6.03
C ILE A 141 -0.07 1.31 -5.55
N ALA A 142 -0.43 2.56 -5.83
CA ALA A 142 -1.74 3.10 -5.45
C ALA A 142 -2.89 2.33 -6.11
N LEU A 143 -2.71 1.87 -7.35
CA LEU A 143 -3.68 1.05 -8.06
C LEU A 143 -3.85 -0.32 -7.38
N ILE A 144 -2.76 -1.02 -7.10
CA ILE A 144 -2.80 -2.32 -6.41
C ILE A 144 -3.48 -2.18 -5.05
N TRP A 145 -3.16 -1.14 -4.28
CA TRP A 145 -3.82 -0.88 -3.00
C TRP A 145 -5.31 -0.61 -3.16
N MET A 146 -5.71 0.22 -4.12
CA MET A 146 -7.12 0.49 -4.40
C MET A 146 -7.87 -0.80 -4.72
N PHE A 147 -7.34 -1.64 -5.62
CA PHE A 147 -7.98 -2.92 -5.94
C PHE A 147 -8.01 -3.85 -4.73
N THR A 148 -6.95 -3.92 -3.94
CA THR A 148 -6.85 -4.83 -2.78
C THR A 148 -7.75 -4.41 -1.62
N THR A 149 -7.93 -3.11 -1.43
CA THR A 149 -8.62 -2.55 -0.25
C THR A 149 -10.04 -2.08 -0.54
N VAL A 150 -10.43 -1.97 -1.82
CA VAL A 150 -11.78 -1.55 -2.22
C VAL A 150 -12.43 -2.61 -3.09
N ILE A 151 -11.88 -2.87 -4.29
CA ILE A 151 -12.51 -3.77 -5.27
C ILE A 151 -12.60 -5.21 -4.76
N LEU A 152 -11.55 -5.71 -4.10
CA LEU A 152 -11.50 -7.06 -3.58
C LEU A 152 -12.59 -7.32 -2.51
N PRO A 153 -12.80 -6.46 -1.48
CA PRO A 153 -13.97 -6.58 -0.60
C PRO A 153 -15.31 -6.59 -1.33
N ILE A 154 -15.48 -5.74 -2.34
CA ILE A 154 -16.75 -5.57 -3.06
C ILE A 154 -17.10 -6.83 -3.85
N VAL A 155 -16.13 -7.35 -4.61
CA VAL A 155 -16.31 -8.60 -5.37
C VAL A 155 -16.52 -9.78 -4.44
N ASN A 156 -15.84 -9.82 -3.29
CA ASN A 156 -15.99 -10.91 -2.34
C ASN A 156 -17.34 -10.94 -1.61
N HIS A 157 -18.04 -9.79 -1.53
CA HIS A 157 -19.37 -9.69 -0.96
C HIS A 157 -20.49 -9.71 -2.02
N ASP A 158 -20.16 -10.02 -3.29
CA ASP A 158 -21.10 -10.02 -4.42
C ASP A 158 -21.87 -8.69 -4.58
N VAL A 159 -21.16 -7.58 -4.36
CA VAL A 159 -21.73 -6.23 -4.44
C VAL A 159 -21.49 -5.65 -5.84
N SER A 160 -22.56 -5.22 -6.50
CA SER A 160 -22.46 -4.55 -7.80
C SER A 160 -21.70 -3.22 -7.69
N ILE A 161 -20.96 -2.84 -8.73
CA ILE A 161 -20.26 -1.55 -8.78
C ILE A 161 -21.26 -0.43 -9.06
N TYR A 162 -21.48 0.45 -8.07
CA TYR A 162 -22.31 1.66 -8.19
C TYR A 162 -21.49 2.94 -7.94
N SER A 163 -22.15 4.10 -7.92
CA SER A 163 -21.54 5.44 -7.72
C SER A 163 -20.57 5.50 -6.54
N ASP A 164 -21.01 5.12 -5.33
CA ASP A 164 -20.18 5.26 -4.12
C ASP A 164 -18.96 4.34 -4.14
N VAL A 165 -19.06 3.17 -4.78
CA VAL A 165 -17.92 2.27 -5.00
C VAL A 165 -16.86 2.97 -5.84
N ILE A 166 -17.26 3.57 -6.96
CA ILE A 166 -16.33 4.27 -7.86
C ILE A 166 -15.69 5.45 -7.13
N ILE A 167 -16.48 6.23 -6.38
CA ILE A 167 -16.00 7.35 -5.56
C ILE A 167 -14.97 6.85 -4.53
N THR A 168 -15.30 5.78 -3.80
CA THR A 168 -14.42 5.16 -2.79
C THR A 168 -13.12 4.64 -3.41
N SER A 169 -13.18 4.06 -4.61
CA SER A 169 -11.99 3.64 -5.36
C SER A 169 -11.08 4.83 -5.71
N VAL A 170 -11.65 5.92 -6.24
CA VAL A 170 -10.89 7.14 -6.60
C VAL A 170 -10.31 7.82 -5.36
N GLN A 171 -11.08 7.88 -4.26
CA GLN A 171 -10.62 8.35 -2.96
C GLN A 171 -9.43 7.52 -2.45
N ARG A 172 -9.56 6.20 -2.45
CA ARG A 172 -8.50 5.29 -1.98
C ARG A 172 -7.23 5.42 -2.80
N PHE A 173 -7.36 5.49 -4.13
CA PHE A 173 -6.23 5.71 -5.02
C PHE A 173 -5.51 7.03 -4.72
N SER A 174 -6.27 8.12 -4.59
CA SER A 174 -5.75 9.45 -4.29
C SER A 174 -5.06 9.50 -2.92
N TYR A 175 -5.68 8.89 -1.91
CA TYR A 175 -5.14 8.81 -0.56
C TYR A 175 -3.82 8.03 -0.52
N VAL A 176 -3.76 6.85 -1.14
CA VAL A 176 -2.53 6.05 -1.19
C VAL A 176 -1.42 6.76 -1.97
N LEU A 177 -1.75 7.47 -3.05
CA LEU A 177 -0.77 8.31 -3.74
C LEU A 177 -0.15 9.35 -2.81
N VAL A 178 -0.97 10.02 -1.99
CA VAL A 178 -0.48 11.00 -1.00
C VAL A 178 0.42 10.33 0.02
N LEU A 179 0.03 9.15 0.53
CA LEU A 179 0.86 8.39 1.48
C LEU A 179 2.23 8.01 0.91
N MET A 180 2.36 7.84 -0.41
CA MET A 180 3.63 7.56 -1.06
C MET A 180 4.56 8.78 -1.18
N LEU A 181 4.03 10.01 -1.15
CA LEU A 181 4.84 11.22 -1.36
C LEU A 181 5.92 11.43 -0.27
N PRO A 182 5.64 11.25 1.04
CA PRO A 182 6.68 11.30 2.06
C PRO A 182 7.81 10.29 1.85
N PHE A 183 7.53 9.09 1.33
CA PHE A 183 8.55 8.10 1.01
C PHE A 183 9.42 8.56 -0.17
N GLU A 184 8.81 9.05 -1.24
CA GLU A 184 9.56 9.54 -2.40
C GLU A 184 10.39 10.78 -2.04
N ILE A 185 9.93 11.65 -1.13
CA ILE A 185 10.70 12.79 -0.61
C ILE A 185 11.91 12.33 0.21
N ARG A 186 11.75 11.28 1.04
CA ARG A 186 12.84 10.65 1.80
C ARG A 186 13.90 10.09 0.87
N ASP A 187 13.44 9.35 -0.14
CA ASP A 187 14.28 8.50 -0.96
C ASP A 187 15.07 9.31 -2.01
N LEU A 188 14.80 10.63 -2.15
CA LEU A 188 15.58 11.57 -2.96
C LEU A 188 17.10 11.52 -2.75
N ASN A 189 17.55 11.18 -1.53
CA ASN A 189 18.98 11.11 -1.21
C ASN A 189 19.65 9.82 -1.71
N TYR A 190 18.86 8.76 -1.99
CA TYR A 190 19.35 7.43 -2.31
C TYR A 190 18.94 6.96 -3.71
N ASP A 191 17.86 7.52 -4.27
CA ASP A 191 17.32 7.14 -5.56
C ASP A 191 18.19 7.64 -6.72
N ASN A 192 18.41 6.74 -7.69
CA ASN A 192 19.08 7.09 -8.93
C ASN A 192 18.29 8.18 -9.68
N LEU A 193 18.97 9.20 -10.21
CA LEU A 193 18.36 10.27 -11.00
C LEU A 193 17.55 9.76 -12.21
N LYS A 194 17.90 8.58 -12.74
CA LYS A 194 17.17 7.92 -13.84
C LYS A 194 15.75 7.46 -13.48
N LEU A 195 15.44 7.31 -12.19
CA LEU A 195 14.08 6.98 -11.73
C LEU A 195 13.11 8.13 -11.97
N ALA A 196 13.61 9.37 -12.04
CA ALA A 196 12.84 10.59 -12.25
C ALA A 196 11.47 10.53 -11.55
N THR A 197 11.52 10.33 -10.24
CA THR A 197 10.37 10.32 -9.32
C THR A 197 9.67 11.68 -9.34
N ILE A 198 8.44 11.76 -8.80
CA ILE A 198 7.70 13.03 -8.72
C ILE A 198 8.58 14.13 -8.10
N PRO A 199 9.16 13.97 -6.89
CA PRO A 199 9.98 15.01 -6.32
C PRO A 199 11.30 15.27 -7.04
N GLN A 200 11.84 14.31 -7.81
CA GLN A 200 13.00 14.57 -8.69
C GLN A 200 12.63 15.45 -9.90
N LYS A 201 11.44 15.25 -10.48
CA LYS A 201 10.98 16.01 -11.68
C LYS A 201 10.50 17.42 -11.34
N ILE A 202 9.70 17.58 -10.29
CA ILE A 202 9.02 18.84 -9.98
C ILE A 202 9.51 19.51 -8.70
N GLY A 203 10.38 18.86 -7.94
CA GLY A 203 10.89 19.34 -6.66
C GLY A 203 9.95 19.06 -5.47
N VAL A 204 10.51 19.12 -4.27
CA VAL A 204 9.79 18.80 -3.01
C VAL A 204 8.59 19.73 -2.78
N LYS A 205 8.74 21.04 -3.03
CA LYS A 205 7.66 22.01 -2.79
C LYS A 205 6.42 21.73 -3.66
N LYS A 206 6.62 21.49 -4.97
CA LYS A 206 5.51 21.16 -5.88
C LYS A 206 4.91 19.79 -5.58
N THR A 207 5.73 18.83 -5.15
CA THR A 207 5.26 17.50 -4.70
C THR A 207 4.29 17.63 -3.52
N LYS A 208 4.63 18.45 -2.53
CA LYS A 208 3.72 18.75 -1.40
C LYS A 208 2.44 19.41 -1.88
N ILE A 209 2.51 20.39 -2.79
CA ILE A 209 1.31 21.05 -3.36
C ILE A 209 0.39 20.03 -4.03
N ILE A 210 0.94 19.12 -4.86
CA ILE A 210 0.14 18.05 -5.47
C ILE A 210 -0.53 17.19 -4.40
N GLY A 211 0.19 16.82 -3.34
CA GLY A 211 -0.39 16.07 -2.23
C GLY A 211 -1.53 16.82 -1.52
N VAL A 212 -1.41 18.14 -1.33
CA VAL A 212 -2.49 18.97 -0.78
C VAL A 212 -3.71 18.97 -1.70
N VAL A 213 -3.51 19.13 -3.01
CA VAL A 213 -4.61 19.10 -3.99
C VAL A 213 -5.31 17.75 -4.00
N LEU A 214 -4.55 16.64 -3.97
CA LEU A 214 -5.09 15.29 -3.91
C LEU A 214 -5.85 15.02 -2.60
N LEU A 215 -5.38 15.53 -1.46
CA LEU A 215 -6.11 15.45 -0.19
C LEU A 215 -7.40 16.27 -0.20
N GLY A 216 -7.37 17.45 -0.84
CA GLY A 216 -8.57 18.25 -1.05
C GLY A 216 -9.60 17.51 -1.89
N ALA A 217 -9.17 16.89 -3.00
CA ALA A 217 -10.04 16.05 -3.82
C ALA A 217 -10.58 14.84 -3.03
N PHE A 218 -9.72 14.15 -2.27
CA PHE A 218 -10.12 13.04 -1.40
C PHE A 218 -11.25 13.41 -0.43
N LEU A 219 -11.14 14.57 0.23
CA LEU A 219 -12.17 15.08 1.14
C LEU A 219 -13.45 15.48 0.41
N ILE A 220 -13.32 16.23 -0.69
CA ILE A 220 -14.47 16.74 -1.46
C ILE A 220 -15.30 15.58 -2.03
N LEU A 221 -14.64 14.52 -2.50
CA LEU A 221 -15.29 13.33 -3.05
C LEU A 221 -16.24 12.65 -2.06
N GLU A 222 -16.03 12.79 -0.75
CA GLU A 222 -16.92 12.19 0.24
C GLU A 222 -18.34 12.76 0.15
N PHE A 223 -18.46 14.05 -0.14
CA PHE A 223 -19.76 14.74 -0.24
C PHE A 223 -20.51 14.43 -1.54
N PHE A 224 -19.92 13.65 -2.45
CA PHE A 224 -20.57 13.16 -3.68
C PHE A 224 -21.18 11.76 -3.53
N LYS A 225 -20.97 11.09 -2.38
CA LYS A 225 -21.60 9.79 -2.12
C LYS A 225 -23.09 9.95 -1.85
N ASP A 226 -23.88 8.98 -2.29
CA ASP A 226 -25.32 8.93 -2.07
C ASP A 226 -25.64 8.69 -0.58
N GLN A 227 -24.83 7.87 0.09
CA GLN A 227 -24.93 7.61 1.53
C GLN A 227 -23.86 8.37 2.31
N LEU A 228 -24.27 9.43 3.01
CA LEU A 228 -23.40 10.22 3.87
C LEU A 228 -23.51 9.76 5.34
N LEU A 229 -22.53 8.99 5.78
CA LEU A 229 -22.41 8.60 7.19
C LEU A 229 -21.65 9.68 7.96
N GLU A 230 -22.28 10.29 8.97
CA GLU A 230 -21.64 11.33 9.81
C GLU A 230 -20.29 10.86 10.38
N LYS A 231 -20.21 9.59 10.80
CA LYS A 231 -19.00 8.96 11.33
C LYS A 231 -17.88 8.90 10.29
N SER A 232 -18.21 8.58 9.04
CA SER A 232 -17.26 8.54 7.92
C SER A 232 -16.74 9.93 7.57
N ILE A 233 -17.61 10.94 7.56
CA ILE A 233 -17.22 12.34 7.33
C ILE A 233 -16.23 12.81 8.41
N ILE A 234 -16.55 12.59 9.69
CA ILE A 234 -15.66 12.97 10.80
C ILE A 234 -14.31 12.24 10.66
N ALA A 235 -14.31 10.94 10.39
CA ALA A 235 -13.09 10.16 10.21
C ALA A 235 -12.24 10.68 9.04
N ILE A 236 -12.86 10.98 7.90
CA ILE A 236 -12.20 11.50 6.69
C ILE A 236 -11.63 12.89 6.92
N VAL A 237 -12.33 13.77 7.63
CA VAL A 237 -11.81 15.10 8.00
C VAL A 237 -10.58 14.96 8.89
N VAL A 238 -10.67 14.15 9.95
CA VAL A 238 -9.56 13.95 10.90
C VAL A 238 -8.35 13.33 10.21
N ILE A 239 -8.54 12.26 9.43
CA ILE A 239 -7.41 11.60 8.74
C ILE A 239 -6.79 12.51 7.67
N THR A 240 -7.59 13.35 7.00
CA THR A 240 -7.08 14.33 6.04
C THR A 240 -6.16 15.34 6.73
N VAL A 241 -6.56 15.87 7.89
CA VAL A 241 -5.74 16.81 8.66
C VAL A 241 -4.44 16.16 9.13
N ILE A 242 -4.49 14.95 9.70
CA ILE A 242 -3.29 14.24 10.17
C ILE A 242 -2.34 13.95 8.99
N THR A 243 -2.89 13.48 7.87
CA THR A 243 -2.11 13.17 6.66
C THR A 243 -1.45 14.42 6.09
N LEU A 244 -2.18 15.54 6.06
CA LEU A 244 -1.67 16.84 5.64
C LEU A 244 -0.48 17.27 6.50
N LEU A 245 -0.59 17.19 7.83
CA LEU A 245 0.50 17.55 8.74
C LEU A 245 1.74 16.70 8.49
N LEU A 246 1.60 15.38 8.36
CA LEU A 246 2.74 14.49 8.08
C LEU A 246 3.36 14.76 6.69
N LEU A 247 2.54 15.05 5.68
CA LEU A 247 3.04 15.46 4.37
C LEU A 247 3.84 16.77 4.45
N LEU A 248 3.35 17.77 5.18
CA LEU A 248 4.02 19.06 5.33
C LEU A 248 5.33 18.95 6.10
N PHE A 249 5.40 18.08 7.11
CA PHE A 249 6.64 17.82 7.88
C PHE A 249 7.64 16.91 7.16
N SER A 250 7.22 16.18 6.11
CA SER A 250 8.11 15.33 5.35
C SER A 250 9.29 16.11 4.74
N ASN A 251 10.50 15.57 4.90
CA ASN A 251 11.72 16.21 4.41
C ASN A 251 12.78 15.15 4.04
N LYS A 252 13.82 15.55 3.31
CA LYS A 252 14.85 14.63 2.82
C LYS A 252 15.65 13.95 3.93
N ASN A 253 15.80 14.61 5.08
CA ASN A 253 16.62 14.17 6.21
C ASN A 253 15.76 13.61 7.36
N GLN A 254 14.52 13.23 7.06
CA GLN A 254 13.61 12.66 8.06
C GLN A 254 14.10 11.32 8.58
N SER A 255 13.72 10.96 9.81
CA SER A 255 14.09 9.67 10.39
C SER A 255 13.46 8.51 9.59
N ASN A 256 14.13 7.37 9.56
CA ASN A 256 13.60 6.18 8.87
C ASN A 256 12.21 5.76 9.39
N TYR A 257 11.96 5.97 10.68
CA TYR A 257 10.67 5.66 11.33
C TYR A 257 9.56 6.66 10.99
N PHE A 258 9.87 7.87 10.51
CA PHE A 258 8.85 8.83 10.12
C PHE A 258 7.95 8.26 9.02
N SER A 259 8.54 7.87 7.89
CA SER A 259 7.74 7.30 6.80
C SER A 259 7.32 5.85 7.10
N ALA A 260 8.26 5.01 7.56
CA ALA A 260 8.03 3.56 7.69
C ALA A 260 7.11 3.16 8.87
N PHE A 261 6.81 4.06 9.81
CA PHE A 261 5.90 3.78 10.91
C PHE A 261 4.78 4.81 11.01
N TRP A 262 5.09 6.12 11.02
CA TRP A 262 4.03 7.12 11.19
C TRP A 262 3.17 7.28 9.94
N VAL A 263 3.78 7.48 8.77
CA VAL A 263 3.02 7.65 7.52
C VAL A 263 2.34 6.35 7.12
N GLU A 264 3.07 5.22 7.18
CA GLU A 264 2.54 3.90 6.83
C GLU A 264 1.43 3.43 7.78
N GLY A 265 1.43 3.90 9.03
CA GLY A 265 0.41 3.58 10.03
C GLY A 265 -0.87 4.42 9.94
N LEU A 266 -0.94 5.44 9.08
CA LEU A 266 -2.13 6.28 8.95
C LEU A 266 -3.42 5.50 8.63
N PRO A 267 -3.42 4.50 7.72
CA PRO A 267 -4.54 3.57 7.57
C PRO A 267 -5.08 2.94 8.86
N ILE A 268 -4.19 2.57 9.78
CA ILE A 268 -4.56 1.96 11.05
C ILE A 268 -5.25 3.01 11.92
N ILE A 269 -4.71 4.23 11.95
CA ILE A 269 -5.31 5.36 12.67
C ILE A 269 -6.71 5.65 12.11
N TRP A 270 -6.90 5.63 10.79
CA TRP A 270 -8.21 5.83 10.18
C TRP A 270 -9.23 4.79 10.67
N LEU A 271 -8.89 3.50 10.61
CA LEU A 271 -9.76 2.45 11.13
C LEU A 271 -10.08 2.65 12.61
N LEU A 272 -9.08 2.99 13.44
CA LEU A 272 -9.30 3.23 14.86
C LEU A 272 -10.27 4.39 15.11
N ILE A 273 -10.17 5.49 14.35
CA ILE A 273 -11.11 6.61 14.45
C ILE A 273 -12.54 6.12 14.14
N LEU A 274 -12.74 5.37 13.06
CA LEU A 274 -14.06 4.83 12.70
C LEU A 274 -14.63 3.90 13.78
N LEU A 275 -13.80 3.03 14.36
CA LEU A 275 -14.23 2.12 15.43
C LEU A 275 -14.55 2.84 16.73
N LEU A 276 -13.87 3.95 17.05
CA LEU A 276 -14.15 4.77 18.25
C LEU A 276 -15.43 5.61 18.09
N LEU A 277 -15.78 5.97 16.86
CA LEU A 277 -17.03 6.69 16.55
C LEU A 277 -18.23 5.73 16.43
N ARG A 278 -18.00 4.42 16.37
CA ARG A 278 -19.05 3.40 16.22
C ARG A 278 -19.86 3.27 17.51
#